data_AF-A0A7R9M0Z4-F1
#
_entry.id   AF-A0A7R9M0Z4-F1
#
_cell.length_a   1.000
_cell.length_b   1.000
_cell.length_c   1.000
_cell.angle_alpha   90.00
_cell.angle_beta   90.00
_cell.angle_gamma   90.00
#
_symmetry.space_group_name_H-M   'P 1'
#
loop_
_entity.id
_entity.type
_entity.pdbx_description
1 polymer ?
#
loop_
_entity_poly.entity_id
_entity_poly.type
_entity_poly.pdbx_seq_one_letter_code
_entity_poly.pdbx_strand_id
1 'polypeptide(L)'
;AHVDHLDALTTLTEQEGPAKGTGHQLEEFSSQDFAHHLTLYGWQLFHNLDDYELIYHVFGRHNFNEITANLDVFLRHFNEIQYWTVTELVLEKSLSRRVQLLRKLIKIAGHCKDYQNLNAFFAIIMGLSNVAVSRLSQTWERLPNKIKRTFSQYESLIDPS
;
A
#
# COMPACT_ATOMS: atom_id res chain seq x y z
N ALA A 1 -33.56 -30.19 -5.86
CA ALA A 1 -32.11 -30.09 -6.07
C ALA A 1 -31.74 -28.62 -5.91
N HIS A 2 -30.93 -28.27 -4.90
CA HIS A 2 -30.40 -26.92 -4.78
C HIS A 2 -29.50 -26.72 -6.00
N VAL A 3 -29.88 -25.82 -6.92
CA VAL A 3 -28.99 -25.48 -8.03
C VAL A 3 -27.81 -24.74 -7.40
N ASP A 4 -26.63 -25.31 -7.55
CA ASP A 4 -25.40 -24.70 -7.09
C ASP A 4 -25.10 -23.52 -8.02
N HIS A 5 -25.19 -22.30 -7.49
CA HIS A 5 -24.98 -21.06 -8.24
C HIS A 5 -23.57 -20.50 -8.07
N LEU A 6 -22.67 -21.23 -7.38
CA LEU A 6 -21.29 -20.79 -7.17
C LEU A 6 -20.57 -20.47 -8.49
N ASP A 7 -20.74 -21.32 -9.50
CA ASP A 7 -20.11 -21.13 -10.83
C ASP A 7 -20.70 -19.95 -11.63
N ALA A 8 -21.85 -19.41 -11.21
CA ALA A 8 -22.50 -18.28 -11.85
C ALA A 8 -22.10 -16.92 -11.25
N LEU A 9 -21.29 -16.90 -10.18
CA LEU A 9 -20.85 -15.66 -9.55
C LEU A 9 -19.85 -14.91 -10.45
N THR A 10 -20.09 -13.62 -10.65
CA THR A 10 -19.19 -12.69 -11.36
C THR A 10 -18.89 -11.49 -10.47
N THR A 11 -17.77 -10.81 -10.71
CA THR A 11 -17.45 -9.56 -10.02
C THR A 11 -18.47 -8.48 -10.33
N LEU A 12 -18.74 -7.65 -9.34
CA LEU A 12 -19.55 -6.44 -9.48
C LEU A 12 -18.67 -5.29 -10.00
N THR A 13 -19.29 -4.33 -10.68
CA THR A 13 -18.58 -3.17 -11.25
C THR A 13 -17.86 -2.36 -10.18
N GLU A 14 -18.42 -2.30 -8.97
CA GLU A 14 -17.86 -1.60 -7.80
C GLU A 14 -16.57 -2.25 -7.28
N GLN A 15 -16.29 -3.51 -7.64
CA GLN A 15 -15.09 -4.23 -7.22
C GLN A 15 -13.89 -4.01 -8.17
N GLU A 16 -14.10 -3.41 -9.34
CA GLU A 16 -13.06 -3.17 -10.36
C GLU A 16 -12.15 -1.98 -10.03
N GLY A 17 -12.48 -1.20 -8.99
CA GLY A 17 -11.68 -0.06 -8.55
C GLY A 17 -11.80 1.18 -9.46
N PRO A 18 -10.94 2.20 -9.28
CA PRO A 18 -11.07 3.46 -9.98
C PRO A 18 -10.55 3.42 -11.42
N ALA A 19 -11.30 4.04 -12.34
CA ALA A 19 -10.86 4.22 -13.74
C ALA A 19 -9.89 5.40 -13.96
N LYS A 20 -9.73 6.28 -12.96
CA LYS A 20 -8.87 7.47 -13.00
C LYS A 20 -8.11 7.60 -11.69
N GLY A 21 -6.80 7.87 -11.79
CA GLY A 21 -5.96 8.10 -10.61
C GLY A 21 -6.21 9.47 -9.98
N THR A 22 -5.89 9.58 -8.69
CA THR A 22 -5.97 10.80 -7.88
C THR A 22 -4.61 11.48 -7.68
N GLY A 23 -3.58 11.04 -8.41
CA GLY A 23 -2.19 11.51 -8.27
C GLY A 23 -1.96 13.01 -8.39
N HIS A 24 -2.88 13.76 -9.00
CA HIS A 24 -2.85 15.22 -8.99
C HIS A 24 -3.08 15.80 -7.59
N GLN A 25 -3.98 15.23 -6.79
CA GLN A 25 -4.24 15.67 -5.42
C GLN A 25 -3.02 15.41 -4.54
N LEU A 26 -2.32 14.30 -4.79
CA LEU A 26 -1.03 14.03 -4.15
C LEU A 26 -0.03 15.16 -4.40
N GLU A 27 -0.03 15.84 -5.55
CA GLU A 27 0.86 16.98 -5.84
C GLU A 27 0.62 18.17 -4.90
N GLU A 28 -0.60 18.35 -4.40
CA GLU A 28 -1.02 19.49 -3.56
C GLU A 28 -0.46 19.45 -2.13
N PHE A 29 -0.16 18.26 -1.60
CA PHE A 29 0.38 18.08 -0.25
C PHE A 29 1.89 17.91 -0.25
N SER A 30 2.59 18.32 0.81
CA SER A 30 4.00 17.95 0.94
C SER A 30 4.16 16.44 1.20
N SER A 31 5.28 15.84 0.78
CA SER A 31 5.55 14.42 1.06
C SER A 31 5.60 14.12 2.56
N GLN A 32 6.04 15.10 3.35
CA GLN A 32 6.15 15.00 4.79
C GLN A 32 4.78 15.02 5.45
N ASP A 33 3.92 15.98 5.07
CA ASP A 33 2.55 16.07 5.61
C ASP A 33 1.75 14.82 5.28
N PHE A 34 1.86 14.31 4.06
CA PHE A 34 1.17 13.08 3.68
C PHE A 34 1.64 11.90 4.53
N ALA A 35 2.95 11.72 4.71
CA ALA A 35 3.50 10.65 5.55
C ALA A 35 3.10 10.80 7.03
N HIS A 36 2.99 12.03 7.52
CA HIS A 36 2.54 12.32 8.87
C HIS A 36 1.08 11.87 9.09
N HIS A 37 0.17 12.28 8.20
CA HIS A 37 -1.24 11.87 8.29
C HIS A 37 -1.42 10.35 8.11
N LEU A 38 -0.66 9.74 7.19
CA LEU A 38 -0.65 8.29 7.02
C LEU A 38 -0.20 7.58 8.30
N THR A 39 0.76 8.16 9.03
CA THR A 39 1.25 7.62 10.30
C THR A 39 0.27 7.82 11.44
N LEU A 40 -0.39 8.97 11.54
CA LEU A 40 -1.43 9.21 12.52
C LEU A 40 -2.58 8.21 12.37
N TYR A 41 -3.05 7.99 11.14
CA TYR A 41 -4.13 7.04 10.87
C TYR A 41 -3.69 5.59 11.14
N GLY A 42 -2.51 5.19 10.66
CA GLY A 42 -1.97 3.86 10.95
C GLY A 42 -1.81 3.60 12.46
N TRP A 43 -1.40 4.62 13.22
CA TRP A 43 -1.32 4.53 14.68
C TRP A 43 -2.69 4.40 15.34
N GLN A 44 -3.70 5.12 14.86
CA GLN A 44 -5.07 4.99 15.36
C GLN A 44 -5.61 3.56 15.15
N LEU A 45 -5.39 2.98 13.97
CA LEU A 45 -5.78 1.59 13.71
C LEU A 45 -5.02 0.61 14.62
N PHE A 46 -3.71 0.81 14.78
CA PHE A 46 -2.89 -0.03 15.65
C PHE A 46 -3.30 0.08 17.12
N HIS A 47 -3.67 1.27 17.60
CA HIS A 47 -4.09 1.49 18.98
C HIS A 47 -5.45 0.84 19.32
N ASN A 48 -6.29 0.61 18.30
CA ASN A 48 -7.56 -0.09 18.49
C ASN A 48 -7.39 -1.62 18.57
N LEU A 49 -6.18 -2.16 18.32
CA LEU A 49 -5.92 -3.58 18.42
C LEU A 49 -5.92 -4.04 19.87
N ASP A 50 -6.65 -5.11 20.15
CA ASP A 50 -6.49 -5.87 21.37
C ASP A 50 -5.49 -7.03 21.16
N ASP A 51 -4.59 -7.25 22.10
CA ASP A 51 -3.60 -8.33 22.05
C ASP A 51 -4.25 -9.72 21.91
N TYR A 52 -5.47 -9.91 22.43
CA TYR A 52 -6.23 -11.16 22.26
C TYR A 52 -6.66 -11.39 20.81
N GLU A 53 -6.86 -10.34 19.99
CA GLU A 53 -7.19 -10.52 18.57
C GLU A 53 -6.08 -11.25 17.82
N LEU A 54 -4.82 -11.04 18.20
CA LEU A 54 -3.68 -11.78 17.65
C LEU A 54 -3.77 -13.27 18.01
N ILE A 55 -4.11 -13.59 19.26
CA ILE A 55 -4.29 -14.98 19.72
C ILE A 55 -5.42 -15.64 18.94
N TYR A 56 -6.58 -15.00 18.85
CA TYR A 56 -7.73 -15.53 18.13
C TYR A 56 -7.46 -15.70 16.63
N HIS A 57 -6.68 -14.80 16.04
CA HIS A 57 -6.28 -14.90 14.64
C HIS A 57 -5.37 -16.10 14.38
N VAL A 58 -4.36 -16.31 15.24
CA VAL A 58 -3.38 -17.42 15.09
C VAL A 58 -4.01 -18.78 15.38
N PHE A 59 -4.79 -18.88 16.47
CA PHE A 59 -5.36 -20.15 16.92
C PHE A 59 -6.75 -20.45 16.35
N GLY A 60 -7.30 -19.55 15.54
CA GLY A 60 -8.57 -19.71 14.83
C GLY A 60 -9.76 -19.14 15.61
N ARG A 61 -10.42 -18.14 15.03
CA ARG A 61 -11.54 -17.39 15.62
C ARG A 61 -12.70 -18.27 16.10
N HIS A 62 -12.99 -19.33 15.36
CA HIS A 62 -14.07 -20.27 15.67
C HIS A 62 -13.82 -21.08 16.95
N ASN A 63 -12.56 -21.22 17.39
CA ASN A 63 -12.23 -21.91 18.64
C ASN A 63 -12.55 -21.05 19.88
N PHE A 64 -12.65 -19.74 19.71
CA PHE A 64 -12.93 -18.78 20.78
C PHE A 64 -14.34 -18.17 20.67
N ASN A 65 -15.00 -18.29 19.51
CA ASN A 65 -16.23 -17.58 19.16
C ASN A 65 -16.08 -16.04 19.26
N GLU A 66 -14.88 -15.53 18.96
CA GLU A 66 -14.53 -14.12 19.08
C GLU A 66 -14.23 -13.49 17.71
N ILE A 67 -14.33 -12.16 17.65
CA ILE A 67 -14.03 -11.36 16.45
C ILE A 67 -12.60 -10.81 16.50
N THR A 68 -12.00 -10.56 15.33
CA THR A 68 -10.67 -9.92 15.22
C THR A 68 -10.74 -8.73 14.25
N ALA A 69 -11.81 -7.95 14.36
CA ALA A 69 -12.14 -6.93 13.37
C ALA A 69 -11.10 -5.81 13.30
N ASN A 70 -10.52 -5.39 14.44
CA ASN A 70 -9.51 -4.33 14.43
C ASN A 70 -8.23 -4.84 13.77
N LEU A 71 -7.82 -6.08 14.08
CA LEU A 71 -6.69 -6.73 13.44
C LEU A 71 -6.89 -6.86 11.92
N ASP A 72 -8.09 -7.26 11.49
CA ASP A 72 -8.41 -7.39 10.07
C ASP A 72 -8.31 -6.06 9.33
N VAL A 73 -8.81 -4.99 9.93
CA VAL A 73 -8.73 -3.64 9.35
C VAL A 73 -7.28 -3.17 9.29
N PHE A 74 -6.50 -3.39 10.35
CA PHE A 74 -5.08 -3.01 10.38
C PHE A 74 -4.25 -3.77 9.31
N LEU A 75 -4.45 -5.09 9.18
CA LEU A 75 -3.79 -5.90 8.14
C LEU A 75 -4.26 -5.52 6.73
N ARG A 76 -5.55 -5.20 6.56
CA ARG A 76 -6.08 -4.71 5.28
C ARG A 76 -5.48 -3.36 4.89
N HIS A 77 -5.24 -2.47 5.84
CA HIS A 77 -4.66 -1.15 5.58
C HIS A 77 -3.26 -1.23 4.95
N PHE A 78 -2.46 -2.25 5.32
CA PHE A 78 -1.18 -2.51 4.63
C PHE A 78 -1.40 -2.75 3.13
N ASN A 79 -2.32 -3.67 2.79
CA ASN A 79 -2.65 -3.99 1.41
C ASN A 79 -3.25 -2.79 0.67
N GLU A 80 -4.08 -2.01 1.34
CA GLU A 80 -4.67 -0.78 0.79
C GLU A 80 -3.58 0.20 0.35
N ILE A 81 -2.59 0.50 1.20
CA ILE A 81 -1.47 1.40 0.85
C ILE A 81 -0.64 0.81 -0.31
N GLN A 82 -0.38 -0.50 -0.26
CA GLN A 82 0.39 -1.19 -1.30
C GLN A 82 -0.30 -1.08 -2.66
N TYR A 83 -1.58 -1.45 -2.75
CA TYR A 83 -2.35 -1.40 -3.99
C TYR A 83 -2.67 0.03 -4.43
N TRP A 84 -2.86 0.97 -3.50
CA TRP A 84 -2.98 2.39 -3.82
C TRP A 84 -1.72 2.91 -4.53
N THR A 85 -0.53 2.57 -4.02
CA THR A 85 0.75 2.92 -4.64
C THR A 85 0.83 2.42 -6.08
N VAL A 86 0.42 1.17 -6.34
CA VAL A 86 0.35 0.59 -7.69
C VAL A 86 -0.66 1.34 -8.55
N THR A 87 -1.89 1.50 -8.05
CA THR A 87 -3.03 2.09 -8.76
C THR A 87 -2.70 3.50 -9.26
N GLU A 88 -2.16 4.36 -8.41
CA GLU A 88 -1.81 5.72 -8.79
C GLU A 88 -0.75 5.78 -9.89
N LEU A 89 0.25 4.89 -9.84
CA LEU A 89 1.30 4.84 -10.86
C LEU A 89 0.81 4.29 -12.20
N VAL A 90 0.00 3.23 -12.19
CA VAL A 90 -0.47 2.61 -13.44
C VAL A 90 -1.56 3.41 -14.13
N LEU A 91 -2.33 4.21 -13.39
CA LEU A 91 -3.37 5.09 -13.96
C LEU A 91 -2.82 6.43 -14.47
N GLU A 92 -1.60 6.84 -14.08
CA GLU A 92 -0.98 8.05 -14.60
C GLU A 92 -0.44 7.85 -16.02
N LYS A 93 -1.10 8.47 -16.99
CA LYS A 93 -0.80 8.34 -18.43
C LYS A 93 0.39 9.19 -18.86
N SER A 94 0.62 10.34 -18.23
CA SER A 94 1.72 11.23 -18.56
C SER A 94 3.03 10.72 -17.97
N LEU A 95 4.00 10.37 -18.83
CA LEU A 95 5.30 9.89 -18.38
C LEU A 95 6.00 10.88 -17.44
N SER A 96 5.93 12.18 -17.72
CA SER A 96 6.55 13.21 -16.88
C SER A 96 5.94 13.23 -15.48
N ARG A 97 4.60 13.21 -15.39
CA ARG A 97 3.89 13.19 -14.11
C ARG A 97 4.10 11.89 -13.36
N ARG A 98 4.12 10.76 -14.06
CA ARG A 98 4.39 9.45 -13.47
C ARG A 98 5.78 9.36 -12.84
N VAL A 99 6.81 9.95 -13.48
CA VAL A 99 8.15 10.06 -12.87
C VAL A 99 8.14 10.92 -11.60
N GLN A 100 7.37 12.01 -11.59
CA GLN A 100 7.24 12.87 -10.41
C GLN A 100 6.50 12.16 -9.27
N LEU A 101 5.43 11.42 -9.60
CA LEU A 101 4.65 10.61 -8.67
C LEU A 101 5.50 9.50 -8.05
N LEU A 102 6.25 8.75 -8.87
CA LEU A 102 7.20 7.73 -8.39
C LEU A 102 8.22 8.32 -7.40
N ARG A 103 8.82 9.45 -7.77
CA ARG A 103 9.74 10.18 -6.87
C ARG A 103 9.06 10.60 -5.57
N LYS A 104 7.79 11.03 -5.64
CA LYS A 104 7.02 11.48 -4.47
C LYS A 104 6.72 10.33 -3.52
N LEU A 105 6.31 9.17 -4.04
CA LEU A 105 6.04 7.96 -3.26
C LEU A 105 7.29 7.47 -2.53
N ILE A 106 8.46 7.46 -3.19
CA ILE A 106 9.75 7.12 -2.55
C ILE A 106 10.07 8.08 -1.40
N LYS A 107 9.78 9.38 -1.57
CA LYS A 107 9.95 10.37 -0.49
C LYS A 107 8.98 10.16 0.67
N ILE A 108 7.70 9.88 0.39
CA ILE A 108 6.69 9.56 1.41
C ILE A 108 7.15 8.35 2.22
N ALA A 109 7.60 7.28 1.55
CA ALA A 109 8.16 6.11 2.23
C ALA A 109 9.33 6.48 3.15
N GLY A 110 10.27 7.32 2.67
CA GLY A 110 11.36 7.84 3.50
C GLY A 110 10.87 8.52 4.78
N HIS A 111 9.87 9.41 4.67
CA HIS A 111 9.29 10.07 5.84
C HIS A 111 8.52 9.09 6.75
N CYS A 112 7.80 8.10 6.22
CA CYS A 112 7.17 7.05 7.04
C CYS A 112 8.23 6.30 7.86
N LYS A 113 9.38 5.98 7.27
CA LYS A 113 10.51 5.37 7.96
C LYS A 113 11.10 6.29 9.04
N ASP A 114 11.24 7.59 8.76
CA ASP A 114 11.72 8.58 9.74
C ASP A 114 10.77 8.69 10.94
N TYR A 115 9.47 8.55 10.72
CA TYR A 115 8.44 8.47 11.77
C TYR A 115 8.31 7.09 12.42
N GLN A 116 9.20 6.15 12.12
CA GLN A 116 9.17 4.76 12.59
C GLN A 116 7.89 3.99 12.22
N ASN A 117 7.10 4.51 11.27
CA ASN A 117 5.99 3.78 10.67
C ASN A 117 6.51 2.83 9.59
N LEU A 118 7.11 1.72 10.04
CA LEU A 118 7.69 0.71 9.16
C LEU A 118 6.62 -0.02 8.35
N ASN A 119 5.38 -0.13 8.87
CA ASN A 119 4.28 -0.79 8.18
C ASN A 119 3.93 -0.07 6.87
N ALA A 120 3.66 1.23 6.92
CA ALA A 120 3.39 2.02 5.71
C ALA A 120 4.62 2.17 4.81
N PHE A 121 5.82 2.26 5.39
CA PHE A 121 7.07 2.25 4.63
C PHE A 121 7.14 1.00 3.75
N PHE A 122 7.05 -0.19 4.33
CA PHE A 122 7.13 -1.45 3.57
C PHE A 122 5.98 -1.60 2.58
N ALA A 123 4.75 -1.20 2.94
CA ALA A 123 3.62 -1.22 2.01
C ALA A 123 3.90 -0.43 0.73
N ILE A 124 4.45 0.79 0.85
CA ILE A 124 4.81 1.61 -0.31
C ILE A 124 5.95 0.96 -1.11
N ILE A 125 7.03 0.49 -0.46
CA ILE A 125 8.16 -0.12 -1.17
C ILE A 125 7.73 -1.40 -1.90
N MET A 126 6.90 -2.24 -1.28
CA MET A 126 6.33 -3.42 -1.93
C MET A 126 5.39 -3.05 -3.09
N GLY A 127 4.63 -1.96 -2.95
CA GLY A 127 3.82 -1.41 -4.04
C GLY A 127 4.66 -0.96 -5.23
N LEU A 128 5.80 -0.31 -4.98
CA LEU A 128 6.75 0.10 -6.02
C LEU A 128 7.49 -1.08 -6.67
N SER A 129 7.72 -2.15 -5.90
CA SER A 129 8.37 -3.38 -6.36
C SER A 129 7.41 -4.32 -7.12
N ASN A 130 6.10 -4.04 -7.06
CA ASN A 130 5.09 -4.80 -7.78
C ASN A 130 5.41 -4.85 -9.29
N VAL A 131 5.22 -6.02 -9.91
CA VAL A 131 5.49 -6.26 -11.34
C VAL A 131 4.86 -5.20 -12.24
N ALA A 132 3.68 -4.67 -11.88
CA ALA A 132 3.01 -3.65 -12.66
C ALA A 132 3.71 -2.29 -12.67
N VAL A 133 4.47 -1.99 -11.63
CA VAL A 133 5.26 -0.76 -11.49
C VAL A 133 6.70 -0.99 -11.94
N SER A 134 7.34 -2.08 -11.52
CA SER A 134 8.74 -2.37 -11.86
C SER A 134 8.97 -2.54 -13.36
N ARG A 135 7.97 -3.04 -14.12
CA ARG A 135 8.03 -3.14 -15.59
C ARG A 135 8.05 -1.78 -16.32
N LEU A 136 7.76 -0.66 -15.66
CA LEU A 136 7.64 0.66 -16.28
C LEU A 136 9.02 1.28 -16.57
N SER A 137 9.86 0.60 -17.36
CA SER A 137 11.27 0.92 -17.61
C SER A 137 11.53 2.39 -17.94
N GLN A 138 10.76 2.97 -18.87
CA GLN A 138 10.88 4.38 -19.26
C GLN A 138 10.67 5.36 -18.09
N THR A 139 9.85 4.98 -17.11
CA THR A 139 9.60 5.79 -15.90
C THR A 139 10.80 5.69 -14.96
N TRP A 140 11.28 4.47 -14.70
CA TRP A 140 12.44 4.23 -13.86
C TRP A 140 13.70 4.85 -14.43
N GLU A 141 13.96 4.72 -15.74
CA GLU A 141 15.13 5.29 -16.42
C GLU A 141 15.26 6.80 -16.22
N ARG A 142 14.14 7.53 -16.28
CA ARG A 142 14.09 9.00 -16.10
C ARG A 142 14.19 9.46 -14.66
N LEU A 143 14.15 8.56 -13.69
CA LEU A 143 14.29 8.90 -12.28
C LEU A 143 15.75 9.31 -11.97
N PRO A 144 15.99 10.38 -11.19
CA PRO A 144 17.35 10.77 -10.83
C PRO A 144 18.12 9.66 -10.10
N ASN A 145 19.40 9.47 -10.43
CA ASN A 145 20.23 8.39 -9.87
C ASN A 145 20.28 8.39 -8.33
N LYS A 146 20.25 9.57 -7.70
CA LYS A 146 20.17 9.69 -6.24
C LYS A 146 18.93 8.98 -5.68
N ILE A 147 17.77 9.20 -6.31
CA ILE A 147 16.49 8.62 -5.87
C ILE A 147 16.45 7.12 -6.18
N LYS A 148 16.99 6.69 -7.34
CA LYS A 148 17.14 5.25 -7.64
C LYS A 148 17.94 4.52 -6.56
N ARG A 149 19.09 5.07 -6.16
CA ARG A 149 19.91 4.51 -5.08
C ARG A 149 19.16 4.42 -3.75
N THR A 150 18.42 5.47 -3.40
CA THR A 150 17.55 5.46 -2.21
C THR A 150 16.51 4.35 -2.29
N PHE A 151 15.84 4.18 -3.43
CA PHE A 151 14.88 3.10 -3.59
C PHE A 151 15.54 1.73 -3.47
N SER A 152 16.67 1.48 -4.12
CA SER A 152 17.40 0.20 -3.99
C SER A 152 17.83 -0.10 -2.55
N GLN A 153 18.22 0.93 -1.79
CA GLN A 153 18.51 0.78 -0.35
C GLN A 153 17.27 0.40 0.47
N TYR A 154 16.10 0.92 0.09
CA TYR A 154 14.85 0.57 0.75
C TYR A 154 14.37 -0.83 0.36
N GLU A 155 14.49 -1.19 -0.91
CA GLU A 155 14.16 -2.50 -1.46
C GLU A 155 15.03 -3.60 -0.82
N SER A 156 16.32 -3.35 -0.59
CA SER A 156 17.19 -4.32 0.11
C SER A 156 16.79 -4.59 1.56
N LEU A 157 15.96 -3.76 2.18
CA LEU A 157 15.43 -4.02 3.53
C LEU A 157 14.28 -5.03 3.53
N ILE A 158 13.76 -5.41 2.35
CA ILE A 158 12.74 -6.45 2.18
C ILE A 158 13.38 -7.83 2.00
N ASP A 159 14.70 -7.89 1.74
CA ASP A 159 15.40 -9.14 1.50
C ASP A 159 15.24 -10.10 2.70
N PRO A 160 14.63 -11.30 2.51
CA PRO A 160 14.41 -12.26 3.58
C PRO A 160 15.65 -13.08 3.96
N SER A 161 16.78 -12.87 3.28
CA SER A 161 18.04 -13.64 3.43
C SER A 161 18.76 -13.45 4.76
#